data_AF-A0A534P5P3-F1
#
_entry.id   AF-A0A534P5P3-F1
#
_cell.length_a   1.000
_cell.length_b   1.000
_cell.length_c   1.000
_cell.angle_alpha   90.00
_cell.angle_beta   90.00
_cell.angle_gamma   90.00
#
_symmetry.space_group_name_H-M   'P 1'
#
loop_
_entity.id
_entity.type
_entity.pdbx_description
1 polymer ?
#
loop_
_entity_poly.entity_id
_entity_poly.type
_entity_poly.pdbx_seq_one_letter_code
_entity_poly.pdbx_strand_id
1 'polypeptide(L)' 'PDEGVAAIGSGGPYAQAAAMALLRHSQLGARQICEEALLIAGKICIYTNDQLSIEDL' A
#
# COMPACT_ATOMS: atom_id res chain seq x y z
N PRO A 1 -12.49 3.41 -6.87
CA PRO A 1 -11.08 3.02 -7.04
C PRO A 1 -10.42 3.94 -8.05
N ASP A 2 -9.48 4.73 -7.60
CA ASP A 2 -8.72 5.63 -8.47
C ASP A 2 -7.45 4.89 -8.91
N GLU A 3 -7.16 4.91 -10.21
CA GLU A 3 -5.95 4.32 -10.80
C GLU A 3 -5.72 2.82 -10.47
N GLY A 4 -6.81 2.08 -10.21
CA GLY A 4 -6.73 0.65 -9.88
C GLY A 4 -6.29 0.35 -8.44
N VAL A 5 -6.21 1.37 -7.58
CA VAL A 5 -5.90 1.21 -6.14
C VAL A 5 -7.16 1.42 -5.30
N ALA A 6 -7.31 0.59 -4.28
CA ALA A 6 -8.22 0.82 -3.18
C ALA A 6 -7.56 0.34 -1.89
N ALA A 7 -7.75 1.08 -0.80
CA ALA A 7 -7.30 0.67 0.53
C ALA A 7 -8.39 0.96 1.56
N ILE A 8 -8.45 0.13 2.61
CA ILE A 8 -9.39 0.26 3.72
C ILE A 8 -8.66 0.07 5.05
N GLY A 9 -9.35 0.34 6.16
CA GLY A 9 -8.79 0.22 7.49
C GLY A 9 -8.07 1.48 7.97
N SER A 10 -7.48 1.40 9.17
CA SER A 10 -6.86 2.54 9.86
C SER A 10 -5.70 3.18 9.08
N GLY A 11 -4.87 2.35 8.43
CA GLY A 11 -3.76 2.78 7.58
C GLY A 11 -4.15 3.06 6.12
N GLY A 12 -5.43 2.90 5.76
CA GLY A 12 -5.91 2.91 4.37
C GLY A 12 -5.48 4.15 3.57
N PRO A 13 -5.73 5.38 4.04
CA PRO A 13 -5.34 6.59 3.30
C PRO A 13 -3.83 6.69 3.03
N TYR A 14 -2.98 6.26 3.96
CA TYR A 14 -1.52 6.28 3.80
C TYR A 14 -1.06 5.24 2.78
N ALA A 15 -1.60 4.02 2.88
CA ALA A 15 -1.31 2.95 1.93
C ALA A 15 -1.77 3.33 0.51
N GLN A 16 -2.97 3.90 0.37
CA GLN A 16 -3.49 4.33 -0.92
C GLN A 16 -2.63 5.44 -1.54
N ALA A 17 -2.25 6.46 -0.74
CA ALA A 17 -1.37 7.53 -1.21
C ALA A 17 0.01 7.00 -1.66
N ALA A 18 0.61 6.11 -0.86
CA ALA A 18 1.89 5.48 -1.19
C ALA A 18 1.79 4.62 -2.46
N ALA A 19 0.77 3.78 -2.57
CA ALA A 19 0.55 2.92 -3.73
C ALA A 19 0.34 3.72 -5.03
N MET A 20 -0.45 4.81 -4.99
CA MET A 20 -0.63 5.70 -6.15
C MET A 20 0.69 6.37 -6.57
N ALA A 21 1.50 6.81 -5.60
CA ALA A 21 2.81 7.39 -5.90
C ALA A 21 3.76 6.37 -6.55
N LEU A 22 3.80 5.14 -6.03
CA LEU A 22 4.63 4.06 -6.57
C LEU A 22 4.15 3.63 -7.97
N LEU A 23 2.84 3.55 -8.21
CA LEU A 23 2.28 3.26 -9.54
C LEU A 23 2.73 4.27 -10.60
N ARG A 24 2.79 5.55 -10.24
CA ARG A 24 3.13 6.64 -11.18
C ARG A 24 4.64 6.80 -11.41
N HIS A 25 5.45 6.44 -10.42
CA HIS A 25 6.86 6.85 -10.36
C HIS A 25 7.85 5.70 -10.16
N SER A 26 7.40 4.45 -10.26
CA SER A 26 8.27 3.28 -10.17
C SER A 26 8.01 2.28 -11.29
N GLN A 27 8.83 1.25 -11.37
CA GLN A 27 8.65 0.11 -12.28
C GLN A 27 8.26 -1.16 -11.49
N LEU A 28 7.74 -0.99 -10.28
CA LEU A 28 7.37 -2.08 -9.39
C LEU A 28 6.12 -2.81 -9.90
N GLY A 29 6.09 -4.12 -9.71
CA GLY A 29 4.89 -4.92 -9.94
C GLY A 29 3.85 -4.71 -8.84
N ALA A 30 2.59 -5.11 -9.10
CA ALA A 30 1.47 -4.93 -8.17
C ALA A 30 1.76 -5.46 -6.76
N ARG A 31 2.35 -6.66 -6.65
CA ARG A 31 2.76 -7.26 -5.37
C ARG A 31 3.72 -6.35 -4.58
N GLN A 32 4.75 -5.83 -5.26
CA GLN A 32 5.76 -4.97 -4.65
C GLN A 32 5.18 -3.61 -4.25
N ILE A 33 4.29 -3.05 -5.07
CA ILE A 33 3.58 -1.80 -4.75
C ILE A 33 2.72 -1.98 -3.49
N CYS A 34 1.97 -3.08 -3.39
CA CYS A 34 1.18 -3.40 -2.19
C CYS A 34 2.08 -3.53 -0.95
N GLU A 35 3.18 -4.28 -1.05
CA GLU A 35 4.12 -4.48 0.05
C GLU A 35 4.69 -3.16 0.57
N GLU A 36 5.29 -2.36 -0.32
CA GLU A 36 5.91 -1.08 0.04
C GLU A 36 4.89 -0.08 0.60
N ALA A 37 3.69 -0.02 0.01
CA ALA A 37 2.63 0.85 0.48
C ALA A 37 2.15 0.48 1.89
N LEU A 38 2.01 -0.81 2.19
CA LEU A 38 1.62 -1.30 3.52
C LEU A 38 2.74 -1.08 4.55
N LEU A 39 4.01 -1.26 4.18
CA LEU A 39 5.15 -0.96 5.05
C LEU A 39 5.21 0.53 5.39
N ILE A 40 4.95 1.42 4.43
CA ILE A 40 4.84 2.87 4.68
C ILE A 40 3.68 3.16 5.63
N ALA A 41 2.51 2.56 5.41
CA ALA A 41 1.36 2.73 6.28
C ALA A 41 1.65 2.26 7.72
N GLY A 42 2.35 1.14 7.90
CA GLY A 42 2.76 0.63 9.22
C GLY A 42 3.76 1.52 9.96
N LYS A 43 4.52 2.35 9.25
CA LYS A 43 5.42 3.35 9.86
C LYS A 43 4.70 4.62 10.33
N ILE A 44 3.50 4.89 9.80
CA ILE A 44 2.76 6.15 10.06
C ILE A 44 1.58 5.89 11.00
N CYS A 45 0.82 4.83 10.77
CA CYS A 45 -0.39 4.53 11.49
C CYS A 45 -0.10 3.62 12.69
N ILE A 46 -0.38 4.10 13.91
CA ILE A 46 -0.19 3.33 15.15
C ILE A 46 -1.02 2.02 15.22
N TYR A 47 -2.02 1.88 14.34
CA TYR A 47 -2.91 0.71 14.24
C TYR A 47 -2.60 -0.17 13.02
N THR A 48 -1.45 0.03 12.38
CA THR A 48 -0.97 -0.79 11.27
C THR A 48 0.46 -1.19 11.59
N ASN A 49 0.80 -2.47 11.46
CA ASN A 49 2.15 -2.98 11.75
C ASN A 49 2.81 -3.50 10.45
N ASP A 50 3.97 -4.12 10.60
CA ASP A 50 4.79 -4.67 9.51
C ASP A 50 4.55 -6.18 9.27
N GLN A 51 3.56 -6.78 9.92
CA GLN A 51 3.19 -8.18 9.70
C GLN A 51 2.19 -8.29 8.55
N LEU A 52 2.72 -8.45 7.34
CA LEU A 52 1.93 -8.42 6.11
C LEU A 52 1.62 -9.84 5.59
N SER A 53 0.41 -10.03 5.07
CA SER A 53 0.03 -11.18 4.24
C SER A 53 -0.42 -10.65 2.88
N ILE A 54 0.17 -11.16 1.80
CA ILE A 54 -0.01 -10.64 0.45
C ILE A 54 -0.38 -11.78 -0.48
N GLU A 55 -1.60 -11.73 -1.00
CA GLU A 55 -2.17 -12.68 -1.95
C GLU A 55 -2.17 -12.08 -3.37
N ASP A 56 -1.93 -12.92 -4.37
CA ASP A 56 -1.96 -12.61 -5.80
C ASP A 56 -2.74 -13.69 -6.61
N LEU A 57 -3.08 -13.38 -7.86
CA LEU A 57 -3.86 -14.23 -8.79
C LEU A 57 -2.97 -15.06 -9.72
#